data_AF-A0A6J1A7I7-F1
#
_entry.id   AF-A0A6J1A7I7-F1
#
_cell.length_a   1.000
_cell.length_b   1.000
_cell.length_c   1.000
_cell.angle_alpha   90.00
_cell.angle_beta   90.00
_cell.angle_gamma   90.00
#
_symmetry.space_group_name_H-M   'P 1'
#
loop_
_entity.id
_entity.type
_entity.pdbx_description
1 polymer ?
#
loop_
_entity_poly.entity_id
_entity_poly.type
_entity_poly.pdbx_seq_one_letter_code
_entity_poly.pdbx_strand_id
1 'polypeptide(L)'
;MEETKGEMKKEIEKICKRCKQSYTASSNTSASCRFHPSFFVCRRHDDQKRYYELRPDDPPYAAKFYDCCGAEDPEALGCITSFHVSYDDD
;
A
#
# COMPACT_ATOMS: atom_id res chain seq x y z
N MET A 1 -11.61 -45.80 -8.76
CA MET A 1 -11.59 -44.56 -9.55
C MET A 1 -10.88 -43.52 -8.72
N GLU A 2 -9.74 -43.09 -9.24
CA GLU A 2 -9.09 -41.79 -9.05
C GLU A 2 -8.72 -41.37 -7.62
N GLU A 3 -7.53 -41.82 -7.23
CA GLU A 3 -6.69 -41.17 -6.22
C GLU A 3 -6.29 -39.78 -6.75
N THR A 4 -7.02 -38.73 -6.35
CA THR A 4 -6.56 -37.35 -6.54
C THR A 4 -5.40 -37.09 -5.58
N LYS A 5 -4.22 -37.58 -5.98
CA LYS A 5 -2.92 -37.21 -5.40
C LYS A 5 -2.63 -35.77 -5.84
N GLY A 6 -3.43 -34.84 -5.33
CA GLY A 6 -3.21 -33.41 -5.50
C GLY A 6 -1.88 -33.09 -4.86
N GLU A 7 -0.88 -32.86 -5.70
CA GLU A 7 0.41 -32.34 -5.31
C GLU A 7 0.18 -31.08 -4.49
N MET A 8 0.18 -31.23 -3.17
CA MET A 8 0.26 -30.12 -2.23
C MET A 8 1.70 -29.63 -2.33
N LYS A 9 2.03 -28.98 -3.45
CA LYS A 9 3.21 -28.16 -3.60
C LYS A 9 3.11 -27.19 -2.44
N LYS A 10 3.91 -27.46 -1.41
CA LYS A 10 3.99 -26.70 -0.18
C LYS A 10 4.16 -25.25 -0.60
N GLU A 11 3.05 -24.52 -0.56
CA GLU A 11 2.97 -23.24 -1.24
C GLU A 11 3.89 -22.33 -0.47
N ILE A 12 5.02 -21.99 -1.08
CA ILE A 12 6.06 -21.21 -0.40
C ILE A 12 5.41 -19.87 -0.09
N GLU A 13 5.20 -19.61 1.20
CA GLU A 13 4.73 -18.33 1.70
C GLU A 13 5.81 -17.30 1.37
N LYS A 14 5.52 -16.44 0.38
CA LYS A 14 6.40 -15.37 -0.04
C LYS A 14 5.95 -14.09 0.63
N ILE A 15 6.90 -13.20 0.94
CA ILE A 15 6.58 -11.86 1.45
C ILE A 15 6.54 -10.90 0.26
N CYS A 16 5.46 -10.15 0.16
CA CYS A 16 5.30 -9.15 -0.89
C CYS A 16 6.16 -7.91 -0.61
N LYS A 17 7.00 -7.50 -1.58
CA LYS A 17 7.85 -6.30 -1.45
C LYS A 17 7.04 -4.99 -1.43
N ARG A 18 5.78 -5.01 -1.89
CA ARG A 18 4.89 -3.83 -1.96
C ARG A 18 4.04 -3.65 -0.70
N CYS A 19 3.25 -4.65 -0.33
CA CYS A 19 2.35 -4.57 0.83
C CYS A 19 2.93 -5.15 2.13
N LYS A 20 4.10 -5.80 2.07
CA LYS A 20 4.76 -6.49 3.19
C LYS A 20 3.94 -7.62 3.82
N GLN A 21 2.85 -8.04 3.18
CA GLN A 21 2.06 -9.19 3.62
C GLN A 21 2.64 -10.49 3.08
N SER A 22 2.49 -11.56 3.85
CA SER A 22 2.72 -12.92 3.37
C SER A 22 1.60 -13.31 2.41
N TYR A 23 1.98 -13.92 1.31
CA TYR A 23 1.05 -14.42 0.31
C TYR A 23 1.59 -15.72 -0.26
N THR A 24 0.68 -16.50 -0.82
CA THR A 24 1.02 -17.77 -1.44
C THR A 24 0.83 -17.64 -2.96
N ALA A 25 1.65 -18.33 -3.75
CA ALA A 25 1.70 -18.13 -5.19
C ALA A 25 0.35 -18.44 -5.88
N SER A 26 -0.46 -19.34 -5.33
CA SER A 26 -1.76 -19.72 -5.89
C SER A 26 -2.87 -18.75 -5.50
N SER A 27 -2.70 -17.98 -4.43
CA SER A 27 -3.64 -16.93 -4.01
C SER A 27 -3.28 -15.56 -4.61
N ASN A 28 -2.27 -15.50 -5.48
CA ASN A 28 -1.82 -14.27 -6.12
C ASN A 28 -2.73 -13.88 -7.28
N THR A 29 -3.71 -13.03 -7.00
CA THR A 29 -4.59 -12.44 -8.02
C THR A 29 -4.27 -10.95 -8.19
N SER A 30 -4.74 -10.35 -9.28
CA SER A 30 -4.58 -8.91 -9.54
C SER A 30 -5.23 -8.02 -8.48
N ALA A 31 -6.08 -8.56 -7.62
CA ALA A 31 -6.75 -7.85 -6.55
C ALA A 31 -6.23 -8.21 -5.14
N SER A 32 -5.26 -9.13 -5.02
CA SER A 32 -4.81 -9.65 -3.73
C SER A 32 -3.89 -8.69 -2.98
N CYS A 33 -2.98 -7.99 -3.68
CA CYS A 33 -2.02 -7.09 -3.04
C CYS A 33 -2.55 -5.66 -2.97
N ARG A 34 -2.86 -5.18 -1.76
CA ARG A 34 -3.19 -3.77 -1.51
C ARG A 34 -1.97 -2.98 -1.05
N PHE A 35 -1.53 -1.99 -1.83
CA PHE A 35 -0.41 -1.11 -1.47
C PHE A 35 -0.63 0.32 -1.96
N HIS A 36 0.12 1.26 -1.35
CA HIS A 36 0.19 2.64 -1.82
C HIS A 36 1.39 2.76 -2.77
N PRO A 37 1.20 3.05 -4.08
CA PRO A 37 2.32 3.24 -5.00
C PRO A 37 3.05 4.56 -4.76
N SER A 38 2.34 5.56 -4.22
CA SER A 38 2.88 6.86 -3.87
C SER A 38 3.41 6.83 -2.46
N PHE A 39 4.52 7.55 -2.25
CA PHE A 39 5.10 7.73 -0.93
C PHE A 39 4.15 8.56 -0.06
N PHE A 40 4.25 8.35 1.25
CA PHE A 40 3.59 9.19 2.24
C PHE A 40 4.26 10.56 2.21
N VAL A 41 3.56 11.58 1.70
CA VAL A 41 4.12 12.92 1.53
C VAL A 41 3.66 13.81 2.67
N CYS A 42 4.59 14.57 3.23
CA CYS A 42 4.31 15.62 4.21
C CYS A 42 4.34 16.97 3.48
N ARG A 43 3.35 17.25 2.63
CA ARG A 43 3.23 18.53 1.89
C ARG A 43 1.86 19.15 2.13
N ARG A 44 1.71 20.47 2.00
CA ARG A 44 0.40 21.12 2.11
C ARG A 44 -0.40 20.83 0.83
N HIS A 45 -1.68 20.54 0.98
CA HIS A 45 -2.60 20.39 -0.16
C HIS A 45 -2.98 21.77 -0.77
N ASP A 46 -2.64 22.86 -0.08
CA ASP A 46 -3.20 24.20 -0.27
C ASP A 46 -2.16 25.29 -0.61
N ASP A 47 -1.08 24.92 -1.32
CA ASP A 47 0.05 25.81 -1.63
C ASP A 47 -0.27 26.98 -2.60
N GLN A 48 -1.54 27.28 -2.92
CA GLN A 48 -1.87 28.43 -3.77
C GLN A 48 -2.86 29.45 -3.20
N LYS A 49 -3.57 29.19 -2.08
CA LYS A 49 -4.57 30.15 -1.56
C LYS A 49 -4.39 30.61 -0.11
N ARG A 50 -3.62 29.93 0.73
CA ARG A 50 -3.54 30.24 2.18
C ARG A 50 -2.23 30.82 2.70
N TYR A 51 -1.31 31.22 1.82
CA TYR A 51 -0.02 31.78 2.24
C TYR A 51 -0.15 33.09 3.06
N TYR A 52 -1.25 33.82 2.92
CA TYR A 52 -1.42 35.15 3.53
C TYR A 52 -2.36 35.21 4.76
N GLU A 53 -2.96 34.10 5.18
CA GLU A 53 -3.91 34.08 6.31
C GLU A 53 -3.42 33.30 7.54
N LEU A 54 -2.14 32.92 7.57
CA LEU A 54 -1.55 32.25 8.72
C LEU A 54 -1.56 33.18 9.94
N ARG A 55 -2.48 32.91 10.87
CA ARG A 55 -2.46 33.50 12.21
C ARG A 55 -1.35 32.84 13.04
N PRO A 56 -0.71 33.57 13.96
CA PRO A 56 0.40 33.04 14.78
C PRO A 56 0.00 31.90 15.73
N ASP A 57 -1.29 31.56 15.83
CA ASP A 57 -1.85 30.52 16.69
C ASP A 57 -2.13 29.19 15.94
N ASP A 58 -1.93 29.15 14.61
CA ASP A 58 -2.16 27.93 13.86
C ASP A 58 -1.08 26.89 14.23
N PRO A 59 -1.46 25.70 14.76
CA PRO A 59 -0.51 24.65 15.07
C PRO A 59 0.30 24.30 13.81
N PRO A 60 1.56 23.84 13.93
CA PRO A 60 2.34 23.38 12.79
C PRO A 60 1.66 22.13 12.21
N TYR A 61 0.71 22.34 11.31
CA TYR A 61 -0.12 21.26 10.79
C TYR A 61 0.69 20.50 9.73
N ALA A 62 1.36 19.45 10.19
CA ALA A 62 1.94 18.44 9.34
C ALA A 62 0.79 17.60 8.76
N ALA A 63 0.08 18.12 7.77
CA ALA A 63 -0.79 17.30 6.94
C ALA A 63 0.13 16.30 6.23
N LYS A 64 0.15 15.07 6.73
CA LYS A 64 0.87 13.96 6.11
C LYS A 64 -0.20 13.10 5.46
N PHE A 65 -0.10 12.89 4.16
CA PHE A 65 -1.08 12.09 3.44
C PHE A 65 -0.41 11.25 2.35
N TYR A 66 -1.07 10.16 1.98
CA TYR A 66 -0.72 9.40 0.79
C TYR A 66 -1.23 10.13 -0.46
N ASP A 67 -0.32 10.55 -1.34
CA ASP A 67 -0.68 11.25 -2.58
C ASP A 67 -1.58 10.39 -3.51
N CYS A 68 -1.59 9.06 -3.35
CA CYS A 68 -2.44 8.18 -4.16
C CYS A 68 -3.93 8.20 -3.78
N CYS A 69 -4.29 8.48 -2.52
CA CYS A 69 -5.67 8.40 -2.05
C CYS A 69 -6.08 9.52 -1.10
N GLY A 70 -5.15 10.39 -0.72
CA GLY A 70 -5.37 11.42 0.29
C GLY A 70 -5.50 10.88 1.71
N ALA A 71 -5.24 9.59 1.96
CA ALA A 71 -5.33 9.04 3.30
C ALA A 71 -4.27 9.68 4.21
N GLU A 72 -4.73 10.30 5.29
CA GLU A 72 -3.89 10.96 6.29
C GLU A 72 -3.29 9.96 7.29
N ASP A 73 -3.93 8.78 7.41
CA ASP A 73 -3.50 7.71 8.28
C ASP A 73 -2.37 6.87 7.66
N PRO A 74 -1.21 6.74 8.33
CA PRO A 74 -0.11 5.88 7.87
C PRO A 74 -0.47 4.38 7.87
N GLU A 75 -1.52 4.00 8.59
CA GLU A 75 -2.03 2.62 8.65
C GLU A 75 -3.16 2.37 7.63
N ALA A 76 -3.47 3.34 6.78
CA ALA A 76 -4.49 3.18 5.76
C ALA A 76 -4.18 1.99 4.84
N LEU A 77 -5.20 1.17 4.58
CA LEU A 77 -5.11 0.06 3.63
C LEU A 77 -4.72 0.60 2.25
N GLY A 78 -3.83 -0.10 1.56
CA GLY A 78 -3.31 0.33 0.26
C GLY A 78 -4.42 0.69 -0.74
N CYS A 79 -4.32 1.87 -1.33
CA CYS A 79 -5.30 2.44 -2.25
C CYS A 79 -5.41 1.68 -3.58
N ILE A 80 -4.34 0.99 -3.98
CA ILE A 80 -4.28 0.23 -5.23
C ILE A 80 -4.22 -1.26 -4.92
N THR A 81 -4.99 -2.02 -5.71
CA THR A 81 -4.92 -3.48 -5.73
C THR A 81 -4.11 -3.94 -6.95
N SER A 82 -3.14 -4.82 -6.75
CA SER A 82 -2.37 -5.44 -7.84
C SER A 82 -1.96 -6.86 -7.47
N PHE A 83 -1.13 -7.48 -8.31
CA PHE A 83 -0.47 -8.74 -7.96
C PHE A 83 0.58 -8.52 -6.87
N HIS A 84 0.75 -9.50 -6.00
CA HIS A 84 1.87 -9.56 -5.08
C HIS A 84 3.16 -9.81 -5.86
N VAL A 85 4.23 -9.13 -5.44
CA VAL A 85 5.57 -9.23 -6.04
C VAL A 85 6.53 -9.69 -4.97
N SER A 86 7.24 -10.79 -5.21
CA SER A 86 8.24 -11.32 -4.30
C SER A 86 9.57 -10.57 -4.44
N TYR A 87 10.41 -10.61 -3.42
CA TYR A 87 11.77 -10.05 -3.47
C TYR A 87 12.67 -10.69 -4.53
N ASP A 88 12.36 -11.93 -4.94
CA ASP A 88 13.07 -12.71 -5.97
C ASP A 88 12.61 -12.36 -7.41
N ASP A 89 11.55 -11.56 -7.56
CA ASP A 89 11.02 -11.09 -8.84
C ASP A 89 11.62 -9.70 -9.14
N ASP A 90 12.92 -9.69 -9.47
CA ASP A 90 13.70 -8.54 -9.97
C ASP A 90 14.80 -9.01 -10.95
#